data_AF-A0A6A6PDQ5-F1
#
_entry.id   AF-A0A6A6PDQ5-F1
#
_cell.length_a   1.000
_cell.length_b   1.000
_cell.length_c   1.000
_cell.angle_alpha   90.00
_cell.angle_beta   90.00
_cell.angle_gamma   90.00
#
_symmetry.space_group_name_H-M   'P 1'
#
loop_
_entity.id
_entity.type
_entity.pdbx_description
1 polymer ?
#
loop_
_entity_poly.entity_id
_entity_poly.type
_entity_poly.pdbx_seq_one_letter_code
_entity_poly.pdbx_strand_id
1 'polypeptide(L)'
;MEVQLPPIRACIFDVDGLLINSEDIYTEIYNNILREYGKPNYPWSIKALQQSRGTPGTRRLLDWAQLPLSIEEFGNKVSAQYDLFKKSQPLPGVVKHVRILSQETNPHMHMALASSAGRKNFDVKTSHLPEIASAFPENRRVFGDDEDMKGKQKKPNPDIFLLALDKINLSLQPGETAVAQNECLVFEDSIAGVEAGRRAGMRVIWVPHPCLRQVCRGWENDVLRGIAEARGFDGHPREDTLGGLESRYDNRFVSSDGFGELLPTLVDFPYNRYGISVWH
;
A
#
# COMPACT_ATOMS: atom_id res chain seq x y z
N MET A 1 -4.90 23.57 -18.63
CA MET A 1 -5.87 22.58 -19.14
C MET A 1 -6.04 21.54 -18.06
N GLU A 2 -7.26 21.32 -17.58
CA GLU A 2 -7.55 20.28 -16.58
C GLU A 2 -7.29 18.92 -17.24
N VAL A 3 -6.43 18.09 -16.64
CA VAL A 3 -6.11 16.77 -17.20
C VAL A 3 -7.34 15.89 -17.02
N GLN A 4 -8.08 15.63 -18.10
CA GLN A 4 -9.21 14.71 -18.06
C GLN A 4 -8.68 13.27 -18.02
N LEU A 5 -8.66 12.67 -16.83
CA LEU A 5 -8.24 11.28 -16.63
C LEU A 5 -9.33 10.31 -17.08
N PRO A 6 -8.96 9.14 -17.66
CA PRO A 6 -9.95 8.15 -18.05
C PRO A 6 -10.66 7.55 -16.81
N PRO A 7 -11.87 7.00 -16.98
CA PRO A 7 -12.51 6.17 -15.97
C PRO A 7 -11.64 5.00 -15.53
N ILE A 8 -11.72 4.64 -14.25
CA ILE A 8 -11.01 3.48 -13.71
C ILE A 8 -11.71 2.19 -14.15
N ARG A 9 -10.92 1.23 -14.63
CA ARG A 9 -11.37 -0.13 -15.01
C ARG A 9 -10.74 -1.23 -14.17
N ALA A 10 -9.64 -0.92 -13.48
CA ALA A 10 -8.99 -1.86 -12.57
C ALA A 10 -8.59 -1.21 -11.24
N CYS A 11 -8.78 -1.94 -10.14
CA CYS A 11 -8.28 -1.57 -8.82
C CYS A 11 -7.24 -2.60 -8.35
N ILE A 12 -6.08 -2.13 -7.91
CA ILE A 12 -4.98 -2.99 -7.44
C ILE A 12 -4.66 -2.61 -5.99
N PHE A 13 -4.71 -3.59 -5.09
CA PHE A 13 -4.61 -3.35 -3.65
C PHE A 13 -3.28 -3.87 -3.12
N ASP A 14 -2.57 -3.05 -2.36
CA ASP A 14 -1.65 -3.58 -1.35
C ASP A 14 -2.45 -4.32 -0.24
N VAL A 15 -1.78 -4.89 0.75
CA VAL A 15 -2.42 -5.62 1.85
C VAL A 15 -1.99 -5.05 3.18
N ASP A 16 -0.68 -4.96 3.41
CA ASP A 16 -0.12 -4.71 4.72
C ASP A 16 -0.24 -3.23 5.06
N GLY A 17 -0.98 -2.90 6.11
CA GLY A 17 -1.27 -1.49 6.45
C GLY A 17 -2.39 -0.85 5.63
N LEU A 18 -2.95 -1.56 4.64
CA LEU A 18 -4.07 -1.08 3.81
C LEU A 18 -5.36 -1.87 4.00
N LEU A 19 -5.33 -3.18 3.73
CA LEU A 19 -6.52 -4.03 3.90
C LEU A 19 -6.69 -4.41 5.35
N ILE A 20 -5.58 -4.55 6.08
CA ILE A 20 -5.54 -4.98 7.47
C ILE A 20 -4.57 -4.12 8.29
N ASN A 21 -4.79 -4.03 9.59
CA ASN A 21 -3.97 -3.26 10.54
C ASN A 21 -2.61 -3.92 10.87
N SER A 22 -2.00 -4.64 9.93
CA SER A 22 -0.77 -5.41 10.17
C SER A 22 0.43 -4.53 10.54
N GLU A 23 0.42 -3.24 10.20
CA GLU A 23 1.46 -2.29 10.59
C GLU A 23 1.55 -2.08 12.11
N ASP A 24 0.44 -2.16 12.84
CA ASP A 24 0.45 -2.12 14.31
C ASP A 24 1.09 -3.38 14.89
N ILE A 25 0.77 -4.53 14.30
CA ILE A 25 1.29 -5.83 14.71
C ILE A 25 2.79 -5.94 14.39
N TYR A 26 3.24 -5.45 13.23
CA TYR A 26 4.66 -5.33 12.93
C TYR A 26 5.38 -4.42 13.92
N THR A 27 4.78 -3.30 14.31
CA THR A 27 5.32 -2.41 15.36
C THR A 27 5.48 -3.15 16.69
N GLU A 28 4.47 -3.92 17.10
CA GLU A 28 4.52 -4.74 18.32
C GLU A 28 5.67 -5.76 18.26
N ILE A 29 5.75 -6.54 17.18
CA ILE A 29 6.81 -7.55 16.98
C ILE A 29 8.19 -6.91 17.01
N TYR A 30 8.39 -5.80 16.28
CA TYR A 30 9.68 -5.11 16.23
C TYR A 30 10.04 -4.53 17.60
N ASN A 31 9.09 -3.97 18.33
CA ASN A 31 9.33 -3.46 19.69
C ASN A 31 9.65 -4.58 20.68
N ASN A 32 9.03 -5.76 20.55
CA ASN A 32 9.38 -6.92 21.37
C ASN A 32 10.84 -7.31 21.17
N ILE A 33 11.29 -7.39 19.91
CA ILE A 33 12.69 -7.69 19.58
C ILE A 33 13.60 -6.58 20.09
N LEU A 34 13.29 -5.30 19.84
CA LEU A 34 14.10 -4.17 20.29
C LEU A 34 14.29 -4.16 21.82
N ARG A 35 13.26 -4.50 22.58
CA ARG A 35 13.34 -4.58 24.05
C ARG A 35 14.26 -5.69 24.53
N GLU A 36 14.38 -6.82 23.83
CA GLU A 36 15.36 -7.88 24.16
C GLU A 36 16.81 -7.36 24.12
N TYR A 37 17.07 -6.32 23.33
CA TYR A 37 18.39 -5.69 23.17
C TYR A 37 18.48 -4.33 23.89
N GLY A 38 17.54 -4.01 24.79
CA GLY A 38 17.53 -2.75 25.54
C GLY A 38 17.38 -1.49 24.69
N LYS A 39 16.77 -1.61 23.50
CA LYS A 39 16.56 -0.48 22.57
C LYS A 39 15.21 0.21 22.82
N PRO A 40 15.09 1.50 22.48
CA PRO A 40 13.80 2.19 22.56
C PRO A 40 12.80 1.62 21.55
N ASN A 41 11.52 1.94 21.74
CA ASN A 41 10.47 1.62 20.78
C ASN A 41 10.78 2.24 19.41
N TYR A 42 10.37 1.54 18.35
CA TYR A 42 10.63 1.88 16.98
C TYR A 42 9.89 3.15 16.55
N PRO A 43 10.59 4.25 16.25
CA PRO A 43 9.96 5.51 15.89
C PRO A 43 9.46 5.49 14.45
N TRP A 44 8.35 6.19 14.21
CA TRP A 44 7.77 6.29 12.87
C TRP A 44 8.65 7.01 11.86
N SER A 45 9.56 7.89 12.30
CA SER A 45 10.53 8.54 11.42
C SER A 45 11.43 7.53 10.71
N ILE A 46 11.78 6.42 11.39
CA ILE A 46 12.59 5.36 10.79
C ILE A 46 11.69 4.33 10.10
N LYS A 47 10.55 4.00 10.70
CA LYS A 47 9.59 3.05 10.13
C LYS A 47 9.09 3.47 8.74
N ALA A 48 8.81 4.75 8.53
CA ALA A 48 8.39 5.31 7.24
C ALA A 48 9.38 5.00 6.09
N LEU A 49 10.68 4.95 6.43
CA LEU A 49 11.78 4.66 5.51
C LEU A 49 12.08 3.16 5.37
N GLN A 50 11.39 2.31 6.14
CA GLN A 50 11.52 0.85 6.12
C GLN A 50 10.35 0.16 5.40
N GLN A 51 9.12 0.65 5.55
CA GLN A 51 7.91 0.02 5.01
C GLN A 51 8.04 -0.37 3.53
N SER A 52 7.53 -1.54 3.16
CA SER A 52 7.47 -2.04 1.76
C SER A 52 8.82 -2.19 1.02
N ARG A 53 9.97 -2.02 1.69
CA ARG A 53 11.31 -2.06 1.05
C ARG A 53 12.07 -3.37 1.25
N GLY A 54 11.45 -4.40 1.81
CA GLY A 54 12.08 -5.72 2.02
C GLY A 54 13.42 -5.63 2.77
N THR A 55 14.45 -6.33 2.27
CA THR A 55 15.78 -6.39 2.89
C THR A 55 16.43 -5.02 3.12
N PRO A 56 16.47 -4.08 2.15
CA PRO A 56 16.91 -2.70 2.41
C PRO A 56 16.20 -2.03 3.61
N GLY A 57 14.89 -2.21 3.73
CA GLY A 57 14.12 -1.68 4.86
C GLY A 57 14.54 -2.32 6.19
N THR A 58 14.68 -3.64 6.22
CA THR A 58 15.14 -4.34 7.43
C THR A 58 16.55 -3.90 7.85
N ARG A 59 17.48 -3.71 6.89
CA ARG A 59 18.82 -3.16 7.20
C ARG A 59 18.73 -1.81 7.89
N ARG A 60 17.89 -0.90 7.40
CA ARG A 60 17.70 0.42 8.00
C ARG A 60 17.26 0.34 9.48
N LEU A 61 16.35 -0.59 9.80
CA LEU A 61 15.94 -0.82 11.19
C LEU A 61 17.12 -1.30 12.05
N LEU A 62 17.86 -2.31 11.56
CA LEU A 62 19.00 -2.89 12.27
C LEU A 62 20.11 -1.85 12.48
N ASP A 63 20.40 -1.05 11.46
CA ASP A 63 21.41 0.01 11.49
C ASP A 63 21.00 1.13 12.47
N TRP A 64 19.74 1.59 12.41
CA TRP A 64 19.25 2.60 13.35
C TRP A 64 19.34 2.12 14.80
N ALA A 65 18.90 0.89 15.06
CA ALA A 65 18.89 0.31 16.40
C ALA A 65 20.27 -0.20 16.84
N GLN A 66 21.26 -0.29 15.94
CA GLN A 66 22.57 -0.91 16.19
C GLN A 66 22.38 -2.32 16.79
N LEU A 67 21.53 -3.14 16.15
CA LEU A 67 21.31 -4.52 16.57
C LEU A 67 22.39 -5.44 16.00
N PRO A 68 23.00 -6.32 16.82
CA PRO A 68 24.00 -7.28 16.38
C PRO A 68 23.33 -8.51 15.76
N LEU A 69 22.45 -8.29 14.78
CA LEU A 69 21.67 -9.32 14.10
C LEU A 69 21.90 -9.22 12.60
N SER A 70 22.06 -10.36 11.95
CA SER A 70 21.88 -10.48 10.51
C SER A 70 20.40 -10.33 10.13
N ILE A 71 20.15 -10.10 8.83
CA ILE A 71 18.78 -10.06 8.28
C ILE A 71 18.03 -11.37 8.51
N GLU A 72 18.74 -12.50 8.40
CA GLU A 72 18.18 -13.83 8.61
C GLU A 72 17.79 -14.02 10.08
N GLU A 73 18.67 -13.70 11.03
CA GLU A 73 18.37 -13.83 12.46
C GLU A 73 17.22 -12.92 12.90
N PHE A 74 17.17 -11.69 12.38
CA PHE A 74 16.03 -10.79 12.61
C PHE A 74 14.74 -11.37 12.02
N GLY A 75 14.79 -11.90 10.79
CA GLY A 75 13.67 -12.59 10.15
C GLY A 75 13.17 -13.80 10.93
N ASN A 76 14.07 -14.58 11.54
CA ASN A 76 13.72 -15.71 12.40
C ASN A 76 13.01 -15.26 13.68
N LYS A 77 13.50 -14.18 14.33
CA LYS A 77 12.84 -13.58 15.51
C LYS A 77 11.46 -13.02 15.20
N VAL A 78 11.30 -12.39 14.03
CA VAL A 78 10.01 -11.92 13.53
C VAL A 78 9.05 -13.09 13.27
N SER A 79 9.54 -14.14 12.62
CA SER A 79 8.76 -15.34 12.29
C SER A 79 8.29 -16.09 13.54
N ALA A 80 9.10 -16.10 14.61
CA ALA A 80 8.72 -16.70 15.90
C ALA A 80 7.51 -16.03 16.57
N GLN A 81 7.13 -14.82 16.13
CA GLN A 81 5.98 -14.07 16.66
C GLN A 81 4.81 -13.97 15.66
N TYR A 82 4.84 -14.73 14.55
CA TYR A 82 3.80 -14.65 13.51
C TYR A 82 2.39 -14.98 13.98
N ASP A 83 2.21 -15.71 15.08
CA ASP A 83 0.90 -15.94 15.67
C ASP A 83 0.17 -14.65 16.06
N LEU A 84 0.90 -13.55 16.32
CA LEU A 84 0.29 -12.25 16.56
C LEU A 84 -0.52 -11.73 15.35
N PHE A 85 -0.16 -12.12 14.12
CA PHE A 85 -0.91 -11.73 12.92
C PHE A 85 -2.32 -12.34 12.84
N LYS A 86 -2.62 -13.38 13.63
CA LYS A 86 -4.01 -13.88 13.78
C LYS A 86 -4.95 -12.85 14.42
N LYS A 87 -4.39 -11.78 15.02
CA LYS A 87 -5.16 -10.65 15.54
C LYS A 87 -5.47 -9.57 14.49
N SER A 88 -4.96 -9.72 13.26
CA SER A 88 -5.20 -8.75 12.19
C SER A 88 -6.70 -8.51 11.99
N GLN A 89 -7.08 -7.25 11.80
CA GLN A 89 -8.44 -6.80 11.56
C GLN A 89 -8.49 -5.96 10.29
N PRO A 90 -9.58 -6.01 9.52
CA PRO A 90 -9.79 -5.10 8.41
C PRO A 90 -9.73 -3.63 8.86
N LEU A 91 -9.11 -2.78 8.06
CA LEU A 91 -9.10 -1.34 8.34
C LEU A 91 -10.48 -0.70 8.04
N PRO A 92 -10.79 0.48 8.63
CA PRO A 92 -12.08 1.12 8.44
C PRO A 92 -12.46 1.33 6.97
N GLY A 93 -13.65 0.85 6.61
CA GLY A 93 -14.21 0.94 5.26
C GLY A 93 -13.77 -0.16 4.30
N VAL A 94 -12.69 -0.92 4.60
CA VAL A 94 -12.14 -1.95 3.69
C VAL A 94 -13.22 -2.94 3.28
N VAL A 95 -13.86 -3.63 4.24
CA VAL A 95 -14.83 -4.71 3.95
C VAL A 95 -15.93 -4.25 2.99
N LYS A 96 -16.54 -3.09 3.26
CA LYS A 96 -17.57 -2.49 2.39
C LYS A 96 -16.98 -2.14 1.02
N HIS A 97 -15.77 -1.58 1.01
CA HIS A 97 -15.12 -1.12 -0.22
C HIS A 97 -14.77 -2.27 -1.18
N VAL A 98 -14.13 -3.35 -0.70
CA VAL A 98 -13.82 -4.53 -1.53
C VAL A 98 -15.09 -5.25 -1.99
N ARG A 99 -16.13 -5.34 -1.14
CA ARG A 99 -17.42 -5.90 -1.54
C ARG A 99 -18.06 -5.11 -2.68
N ILE A 100 -18.15 -3.79 -2.54
CA ILE A 100 -18.73 -2.91 -3.57
C ILE A 100 -17.99 -3.09 -4.89
N LEU A 101 -16.65 -3.01 -4.88
CA LEU A 101 -15.87 -3.13 -6.11
C LEU A 101 -16.00 -4.51 -6.76
N SER A 102 -16.05 -5.58 -5.96
CA SER A 102 -16.11 -6.95 -6.50
C SER A 102 -17.49 -7.34 -7.03
N GLN A 103 -18.58 -6.77 -6.49
CA GLN A 103 -19.94 -7.27 -6.72
C GLN A 103 -20.93 -6.21 -7.22
N GLU A 104 -20.71 -4.94 -6.94
CA GLU A 104 -21.72 -3.90 -7.06
C GLU A 104 -21.38 -2.84 -8.12
N THR A 105 -20.37 -3.03 -8.98
CA THR A 105 -20.02 -2.05 -10.03
C THR A 105 -20.60 -2.38 -11.41
N ASN A 106 -20.83 -1.34 -12.20
CA ASN A 106 -21.13 -1.44 -13.63
C ASN A 106 -20.37 -0.37 -14.44
N PRO A 107 -19.51 -0.75 -15.40
CA PRO A 107 -19.08 -2.13 -15.71
C PRO A 107 -18.39 -2.82 -14.52
N HIS A 108 -18.19 -4.13 -14.63
CA HIS A 108 -17.49 -4.91 -13.61
C HIS A 108 -16.06 -4.37 -13.41
N MET A 109 -15.66 -4.16 -12.15
CA MET A 109 -14.33 -3.69 -11.81
C MET A 109 -13.35 -4.86 -11.76
N HIS A 110 -12.25 -4.78 -12.51
CA HIS A 110 -11.19 -5.78 -12.36
C HIS A 110 -10.40 -5.52 -11.08
N MET A 111 -10.23 -6.55 -10.26
CA MET A 111 -9.51 -6.44 -9.00
C MET A 111 -8.29 -7.36 -8.96
N ALA A 112 -7.18 -6.85 -8.44
CA ALA A 112 -5.98 -7.60 -8.15
C ALA A 112 -5.40 -7.22 -6.79
N LEU A 113 -4.59 -8.13 -6.24
CA LEU A 113 -3.84 -7.93 -5.01
C LEU A 113 -2.35 -7.96 -5.35
N ALA A 114 -1.58 -7.05 -4.76
CA ALA A 114 -0.14 -6.90 -4.97
C ALA A 114 0.58 -6.65 -3.64
N SER A 115 1.00 -7.72 -2.96
CA SER A 115 1.65 -7.66 -1.64
C SER A 115 3.15 -7.90 -1.74
N SER A 116 3.94 -7.08 -1.05
CA SER A 116 5.40 -7.32 -0.91
C SER A 116 5.71 -8.53 0.00
N ALA A 117 4.75 -8.96 0.81
CA ALA A 117 4.87 -10.15 1.64
C ALA A 117 4.67 -11.42 0.82
N GLY A 118 5.11 -12.54 1.38
CA GLY A 118 4.92 -13.84 0.75
C GLY A 118 3.52 -14.43 0.97
N ARG A 119 3.10 -15.37 0.12
CA ARG A 119 1.76 -15.99 0.18
C ARG A 119 1.43 -16.58 1.55
N LYS A 120 2.37 -17.32 2.15
CA LYS A 120 2.18 -17.90 3.50
C LYS A 120 1.92 -16.84 4.56
N ASN A 121 2.60 -15.68 4.46
CA ASN A 121 2.39 -14.58 5.40
C ASN A 121 1.03 -13.93 5.20
N PHE A 122 0.57 -13.81 3.95
CA PHE A 122 -0.79 -13.37 3.65
C PHE A 122 -1.82 -14.31 4.30
N ASP A 123 -1.70 -15.61 4.09
CA ASP A 123 -2.65 -16.60 4.62
C ASP A 123 -2.72 -16.57 6.16
N VAL A 124 -1.57 -16.43 6.84
CA VAL A 124 -1.54 -16.28 8.31
C VAL A 124 -2.28 -15.03 8.78
N LYS A 125 -2.20 -13.93 8.01
CA LYS A 125 -2.83 -12.65 8.35
C LYS A 125 -4.32 -12.61 8.04
N THR A 126 -4.79 -13.37 7.04
CA THR A 126 -6.15 -13.19 6.48
C THR A 126 -7.02 -14.44 6.45
N SER A 127 -6.52 -15.61 6.83
CA SER A 127 -7.32 -16.86 6.80
C SER A 127 -8.59 -16.80 7.67
N HIS A 128 -8.60 -16.00 8.73
CA HIS A 128 -9.78 -15.73 9.56
C HIS A 128 -10.66 -14.57 9.06
N LEU A 129 -10.33 -13.96 7.92
CA LEU A 129 -11.00 -12.80 7.31
C LEU A 129 -11.49 -13.14 5.88
N PRO A 130 -12.55 -13.95 5.73
CA PRO A 130 -13.04 -14.41 4.43
C PRO A 130 -13.41 -13.26 3.49
N GLU A 131 -13.85 -12.12 4.01
CA GLU A 131 -14.18 -10.93 3.24
C GLU A 131 -12.99 -10.30 2.50
N ILE A 132 -11.76 -10.50 3.01
CA ILE A 132 -10.53 -10.08 2.33
C ILE A 132 -10.04 -11.20 1.41
N ALA A 133 -9.99 -12.43 1.93
CA ALA A 133 -9.42 -13.55 1.22
C ALA A 133 -10.23 -13.95 -0.02
N SER A 134 -11.54 -13.72 -0.05
CA SER A 134 -12.41 -14.09 -1.19
C SER A 134 -12.60 -12.99 -2.24
N ALA A 135 -12.28 -11.74 -1.90
CA ALA A 135 -12.52 -10.59 -2.78
C ALA A 135 -11.67 -10.58 -4.06
N PHE A 136 -10.52 -11.26 -4.05
CA PHE A 136 -9.56 -11.25 -5.14
C PHE A 136 -9.44 -12.62 -5.82
N PRO A 137 -9.62 -12.73 -7.15
CA PRO A 137 -9.38 -13.98 -7.87
C PRO A 137 -7.97 -14.52 -7.65
N GLU A 138 -7.82 -15.82 -7.46
CA GLU A 138 -6.52 -16.44 -7.13
C GLU A 138 -5.43 -16.15 -8.17
N ASN A 139 -5.81 -16.18 -9.46
CA ASN A 139 -4.94 -15.86 -10.59
C ASN A 139 -4.59 -14.36 -10.73
N ARG A 140 -5.12 -13.49 -9.85
CA ARG A 140 -4.84 -12.04 -9.80
C ARG A 140 -4.22 -11.61 -8.46
N ARG A 141 -3.69 -12.56 -7.68
CA ARG A 141 -2.90 -12.28 -6.48
C ARG A 141 -1.42 -12.38 -6.81
N VAL A 142 -0.68 -11.32 -6.53
CA VAL A 142 0.77 -11.23 -6.69
C VAL A 142 1.40 -11.07 -5.33
N PHE A 143 2.35 -11.94 -5.00
CA PHE A 143 3.13 -11.92 -3.78
C PHE A 143 4.61 -11.72 -4.06
N GLY A 144 5.32 -11.10 -3.12
CA GLY A 144 6.74 -10.78 -3.26
C GLY A 144 7.68 -11.99 -3.33
N ASP A 145 7.17 -13.19 -3.06
CA ASP A 145 7.86 -14.48 -3.17
C ASP A 145 7.35 -15.37 -4.31
N ASP A 146 6.42 -14.89 -5.13
CA ASP A 146 5.97 -15.63 -6.32
C ASP A 146 7.14 -15.81 -7.31
N GLU A 147 7.15 -16.93 -8.05
CA GLU A 147 8.19 -17.19 -9.08
C GLU A 147 8.22 -16.09 -10.17
N ASP A 148 7.07 -15.52 -10.52
CA ASP A 148 6.98 -14.40 -11.48
C ASP A 148 7.67 -13.12 -10.96
N MET A 149 7.93 -13.01 -9.64
CA MET A 149 8.68 -11.91 -9.04
C MET A 149 10.19 -12.16 -9.00
N LYS A 150 10.66 -13.35 -9.40
CA LYS A 150 12.09 -13.65 -9.44
C LYS A 150 12.80 -12.77 -10.47
N GLY A 151 13.81 -12.03 -10.01
CA GLY A 151 14.55 -11.07 -10.84
C GLY A 151 13.83 -9.72 -11.05
N LYS A 152 12.58 -9.57 -10.57
CA LYS A 152 11.89 -8.28 -10.52
C LYS A 152 12.34 -7.46 -9.32
N GLN A 153 12.22 -6.15 -9.43
CA GLN A 153 12.59 -5.24 -8.36
C GLN A 153 11.41 -4.99 -7.40
N LYS A 154 11.69 -4.90 -6.10
CA LYS A 154 10.68 -4.59 -5.08
C LYS A 154 10.34 -3.09 -5.07
N LYS A 155 9.21 -2.73 -4.43
CA LYS A 155 8.82 -1.33 -4.17
C LYS A 155 10.03 -0.56 -3.59
N PRO A 156 10.37 0.64 -4.09
CA PRO A 156 9.55 1.53 -4.91
C PRO A 156 9.56 1.27 -6.42
N ASN A 157 10.13 0.18 -6.91
CA ASN A 157 10.00 -0.16 -8.34
C ASN A 157 8.58 -0.64 -8.68
N PRO A 158 8.10 -0.37 -9.91
CA PRO A 158 6.71 -0.60 -10.29
C PRO A 158 6.35 -2.06 -10.59
N ASP A 159 7.34 -2.95 -10.61
CA ASP A 159 7.25 -4.31 -11.16
C ASP A 159 6.06 -5.11 -10.62
N ILE A 160 5.75 -5.01 -9.33
CA ILE A 160 4.67 -5.77 -8.70
C ILE A 160 3.28 -5.30 -9.18
N PHE A 161 3.10 -3.99 -9.40
CA PHE A 161 1.85 -3.43 -9.90
C PHE A 161 1.68 -3.67 -11.40
N LEU A 162 2.79 -3.60 -12.16
CA LEU A 162 2.79 -3.98 -13.57
C LEU A 162 2.44 -5.46 -13.74
N LEU A 163 3.02 -6.34 -12.93
CA LEU A 163 2.67 -7.77 -12.94
C LEU A 163 1.20 -8.01 -12.54
N ALA A 164 0.65 -7.26 -11.58
CA ALA A 164 -0.76 -7.35 -11.23
C ALA A 164 -1.67 -6.92 -12.40
N LEU A 165 -1.32 -5.85 -13.12
CA LEU A 165 -2.01 -5.44 -14.34
C LEU A 165 -1.90 -6.50 -15.45
N ASP A 166 -0.73 -7.10 -15.63
CA ASP A 166 -0.53 -8.19 -16.59
C ASP A 166 -1.46 -9.37 -16.27
N LYS A 167 -1.56 -9.77 -14.99
CA LYS A 167 -2.49 -10.84 -14.55
C LYS A 167 -3.96 -10.47 -14.79
N ILE A 168 -4.34 -9.20 -14.63
CA ILE A 168 -5.68 -8.73 -15.00
C ILE A 168 -5.89 -8.92 -16.51
N ASN A 169 -4.98 -8.38 -17.33
CA ASN A 169 -5.10 -8.39 -18.79
C ASN A 169 -5.09 -9.81 -19.37
N LEU A 170 -4.32 -10.74 -18.80
CA LEU A 170 -4.28 -12.15 -19.19
C LEU A 170 -5.56 -12.93 -18.84
N SER A 171 -6.40 -12.40 -17.95
CA SER A 171 -7.62 -13.06 -17.48
C SER A 171 -8.90 -12.31 -17.87
N LEU A 172 -8.79 -11.39 -18.83
CA LEU A 172 -9.94 -10.72 -19.43
C LEU A 172 -10.79 -11.71 -20.22
N GLN A 173 -12.09 -11.48 -20.25
CA GLN A 173 -13.03 -12.25 -21.03
C GLN A 173 -12.91 -11.91 -22.52
N PRO A 174 -13.24 -12.85 -23.44
CA PRO A 174 -13.29 -12.56 -24.86
C PRO A 174 -14.14 -11.33 -25.17
N GLY A 175 -13.57 -10.36 -25.90
CA GLY A 175 -14.25 -9.11 -26.28
C GLY A 175 -13.98 -7.93 -25.35
N GLU A 176 -13.37 -8.13 -24.19
CA GLU A 176 -12.86 -7.03 -23.36
C GLU A 176 -11.57 -6.47 -23.96
N THR A 177 -11.39 -5.15 -23.89
CA THR A 177 -10.13 -4.49 -24.26
C THR A 177 -9.14 -4.56 -23.11
N ALA A 178 -7.84 -4.63 -23.41
CA ALA A 178 -6.80 -4.52 -22.38
C ALA A 178 -7.00 -3.24 -21.54
N VAL A 179 -6.75 -3.34 -20.24
CA VAL A 179 -6.73 -2.23 -19.30
C VAL A 179 -5.38 -1.52 -19.41
N ALA A 180 -5.41 -0.20 -19.60
CA ALA A 180 -4.21 0.63 -19.62
C ALA A 180 -3.78 1.03 -18.20
N GLN A 181 -2.51 1.37 -18.03
CA GLN A 181 -1.93 1.78 -16.73
C GLN A 181 -2.69 2.96 -16.09
N ASN A 182 -3.08 3.97 -16.88
CA ASN A 182 -3.81 5.14 -16.40
C ASN A 182 -5.30 4.88 -16.10
N GLU A 183 -5.83 3.71 -16.48
CA GLU A 183 -7.16 3.21 -16.10
C GLU A 183 -7.10 2.38 -14.79
N CYS A 184 -5.92 2.23 -14.19
CA CYS A 184 -5.71 1.53 -12.93
C CYS A 184 -5.69 2.51 -11.74
N LEU A 185 -6.32 2.08 -10.65
CA LEU A 185 -6.28 2.73 -9.35
C LEU A 185 -5.60 1.81 -8.32
N VAL A 186 -4.40 2.19 -7.89
CA VAL A 186 -3.68 1.51 -6.83
C VAL A 186 -4.14 2.04 -5.47
N PHE A 187 -4.37 1.17 -4.52
CA PHE A 187 -4.58 1.53 -3.12
C PHE A 187 -3.35 1.10 -2.33
N GLU A 188 -2.80 2.00 -1.52
CA GLU A 188 -1.51 1.83 -0.84
C GLU A 188 -1.44 2.60 0.48
N ASP A 189 -0.65 2.13 1.44
CA ASP A 189 -0.41 2.81 2.72
C ASP A 189 0.98 3.45 2.82
N SER A 190 1.95 2.95 2.04
CA SER A 190 3.37 3.21 2.22
C SER A 190 3.92 4.21 1.19
N ILE A 191 4.94 5.00 1.57
CA ILE A 191 5.58 5.95 0.63
C ILE A 191 6.19 5.21 -0.57
N ALA A 192 6.89 4.09 -0.33
CA ALA A 192 7.49 3.30 -1.41
C ALA A 192 6.43 2.69 -2.33
N GLY A 193 5.29 2.29 -1.79
CA GLY A 193 4.19 1.75 -2.57
C GLY A 193 3.49 2.79 -3.41
N VAL A 194 3.25 3.99 -2.87
CA VAL A 194 2.77 5.12 -3.67
C VAL A 194 3.74 5.41 -4.81
N GLU A 195 5.03 5.50 -4.54
CA GLU A 195 6.04 5.73 -5.57
C GLU A 195 6.05 4.63 -6.64
N ALA A 196 5.95 3.36 -6.25
CA ALA A 196 5.83 2.24 -7.19
C ALA A 196 4.58 2.35 -8.08
N GLY A 197 3.42 2.70 -7.52
CA GLY A 197 2.19 2.90 -8.28
C GLY A 197 2.29 4.07 -9.27
N ARG A 198 2.91 5.18 -8.84
CA ARG A 198 3.17 6.34 -9.71
C ARG A 198 4.14 6.01 -10.84
N ARG A 199 5.24 5.30 -10.54
CA ARG A 199 6.21 4.81 -11.55
C ARG A 199 5.60 3.79 -12.52
N ALA A 200 4.54 3.09 -12.12
CA ALA A 200 3.78 2.20 -13.00
C ALA A 200 2.83 2.94 -13.96
N GLY A 201 2.77 4.28 -13.89
CA GLY A 201 1.84 5.10 -14.69
C GLY A 201 0.40 5.07 -14.17
N MET A 202 0.19 4.57 -12.95
CA MET A 202 -1.15 4.37 -12.37
C MET A 202 -1.57 5.54 -11.48
N ARG A 203 -2.88 5.66 -11.27
CA ARG A 203 -3.44 6.54 -10.24
C ARG A 203 -3.31 5.84 -8.88
N VAL A 204 -3.17 6.60 -7.80
CA VAL A 204 -2.91 6.06 -6.46
C VAL A 204 -3.80 6.72 -5.42
N ILE A 205 -4.46 5.91 -4.59
CA ILE A 205 -5.04 6.31 -3.32
C ILE A 205 -4.06 5.94 -2.22
N TRP A 206 -3.54 6.96 -1.53
CA TRP A 206 -2.70 6.78 -0.37
C TRP A 206 -3.54 6.83 0.91
N VAL A 207 -3.57 5.72 1.65
CA VAL A 207 -4.26 5.54 2.92
C VAL A 207 -3.24 5.28 4.03
N PRO A 208 -2.47 6.30 4.46
CA PRO A 208 -1.40 6.09 5.42
C PRO A 208 -1.92 5.79 6.82
N HIS A 209 -1.16 4.98 7.56
CA HIS A 209 -1.28 4.91 9.01
C HIS A 209 -1.19 6.33 9.63
N PRO A 210 -1.98 6.67 10.69
CA PRO A 210 -1.98 8.02 11.26
C PRO A 210 -0.61 8.57 11.67
N CYS A 211 0.27 7.72 12.22
CA CYS A 211 1.63 8.13 12.58
C CYS A 211 2.54 8.32 11.36
N LEU A 212 2.33 7.58 10.26
CA LEU A 212 3.03 7.84 8.99
C LEU A 212 2.60 9.20 8.44
N ARG A 213 1.29 9.48 8.44
CA ARG A 213 0.77 10.78 8.03
C ARG A 213 1.39 11.93 8.82
N GLN A 214 1.58 11.74 10.14
CA GLN A 214 2.20 12.76 10.99
C GLN A 214 3.65 13.07 10.58
N VAL A 215 4.48 12.05 10.34
CA VAL A 215 5.88 12.28 9.93
C VAL A 215 6.00 12.80 8.49
N CYS A 216 4.97 12.57 7.66
CA CYS A 216 4.88 13.10 6.30
C CYS A 216 4.24 14.49 6.19
N ARG A 217 3.95 15.18 7.31
CA ARG A 217 3.34 16.52 7.26
C ARG A 217 4.22 17.48 6.47
N GLY A 218 3.65 18.16 5.47
CA GLY A 218 4.36 19.06 4.56
C GLY A 218 5.00 18.36 3.35
N TRP A 219 4.93 17.02 3.28
CA TRP A 219 5.42 16.20 2.17
C TRP A 219 4.28 15.59 1.34
N GLU A 220 3.02 15.86 1.64
CA GLU A 220 1.86 15.16 1.08
C GLU A 220 1.87 15.18 -0.47
N ASN A 221 2.09 16.34 -1.08
CA ASN A 221 2.18 16.43 -2.54
C ASN A 221 3.35 15.63 -3.11
N ASP A 222 4.52 15.65 -2.46
CA ASP A 222 5.71 14.93 -2.93
C ASP A 222 5.52 13.41 -2.79
N VAL A 223 4.86 12.96 -1.72
CA VAL A 223 4.49 11.54 -1.54
C VAL A 223 3.50 11.13 -2.63
N LEU A 224 2.39 11.87 -2.81
CA LEU A 224 1.36 11.54 -3.80
C LEU A 224 1.87 11.60 -5.26
N ARG A 225 2.93 12.36 -5.51
CA ARG A 225 3.63 12.36 -6.81
C ARG A 225 4.67 11.26 -6.96
N GLY A 226 4.97 10.51 -5.89
CA GLY A 226 5.98 9.46 -5.89
C GLY A 226 7.41 10.01 -6.02
N ILE A 227 7.68 11.19 -5.44
CA ILE A 227 8.99 11.86 -5.52
C ILE A 227 9.55 12.27 -4.15
N ALA A 228 8.91 11.89 -3.05
CA ALA A 228 9.33 12.28 -1.71
C ALA A 228 10.78 11.86 -1.38
N GLU A 229 11.18 10.63 -1.70
CA GLU A 229 12.55 10.17 -1.48
C GLU A 229 13.56 10.92 -2.36
N ALA A 230 13.24 11.12 -3.64
CA ALA A 230 14.08 11.89 -4.55
C ALA A 230 14.24 13.36 -4.12
N ARG A 231 13.29 13.87 -3.32
CA ARG A 231 13.31 15.20 -2.69
C ARG A 231 13.92 15.20 -1.28
N GLY A 232 14.46 14.07 -0.83
CA GLY A 232 15.20 13.97 0.43
C GLY A 232 14.33 13.75 1.66
N PHE A 233 13.17 13.09 1.54
CA PHE A 233 12.39 12.69 2.70
C PHE A 233 13.23 11.82 3.65
N ASP A 234 13.33 12.26 4.90
CA ASP A 234 14.21 11.70 5.93
C ASP A 234 13.44 11.17 7.15
N GLY A 235 12.11 11.09 7.07
CA GLY A 235 11.26 10.65 8.18
C GLY A 235 10.80 11.79 9.10
N HIS A 236 11.04 13.06 8.74
CA HIS A 236 10.61 14.21 9.52
C HIS A 236 9.66 15.13 8.73
N PRO A 237 8.71 15.79 9.42
CA PRO A 237 7.85 16.81 8.80
C PRO A 237 8.66 17.94 8.16
N ARG A 238 8.15 18.51 7.07
CA ARG A 238 8.72 19.72 6.47
C ARG A 238 8.15 20.95 7.18
N GLU A 239 9.01 21.73 7.83
CA GLU A 239 8.61 22.95 8.56
C GLU A 239 8.28 24.13 7.62
N ASP A 240 8.79 24.14 6.39
CA ASP A 240 8.74 25.24 5.42
C ASP A 240 7.76 25.02 4.25
N THR A 241 6.50 24.70 4.51
CA THR A 241 5.46 24.85 3.48
C THR A 241 4.18 25.45 4.06
N LEU A 242 4.25 26.75 4.35
CA LEU A 242 3.07 27.62 4.43
C LEU A 242 2.34 27.77 3.07
N GLY A 243 2.79 27.12 2.01
CA GLY A 243 2.16 27.15 0.69
C GLY A 243 2.12 25.77 0.05
N GLY A 244 0.93 25.18 -0.03
CA GLY A 244 0.72 24.00 -0.87
C GLY A 244 0.00 22.84 -0.19
N LEU A 245 -1.15 23.09 0.42
CA LEU A 245 -2.41 22.46 0.02
C LEU A 245 -3.49 22.97 0.98
N GLU A 246 -4.44 23.72 0.40
CA GLU A 246 -5.69 24.06 1.05
C GLU A 246 -6.25 22.81 1.71
N SER A 247 -6.39 22.85 3.03
CA SER A 247 -7.34 22.00 3.73
C SER A 247 -8.69 22.22 3.06
N ARG A 248 -9.04 21.38 2.08
CA ARG A 248 -10.43 21.25 1.67
C ARG A 248 -11.15 20.57 2.82
N TYR A 249 -12.39 21.01 3.02
CA TYR A 249 -13.32 20.46 4.01
C TYR A 249 -13.49 18.95 3.77
N ASP A 250 -12.64 18.10 4.38
CA ASP A 250 -12.74 16.63 4.51
C ASP A 250 -11.40 15.89 4.80
N ASN A 251 -10.28 16.59 5.07
CA ASN A 251 -8.95 15.97 5.29
C ASN A 251 -8.36 15.23 4.06
N ARG A 252 -8.88 15.46 2.84
CA ARG A 252 -8.34 14.89 1.59
C ARG A 252 -7.32 15.82 0.93
N PHE A 253 -6.29 15.23 0.34
CA PHE A 253 -5.24 15.95 -0.39
C PHE A 253 -5.06 15.30 -1.76
N VAL A 254 -5.02 16.10 -2.83
CA VAL A 254 -4.81 15.61 -4.20
C VAL A 254 -3.49 16.16 -4.71
N SER A 255 -2.69 15.33 -5.37
CA SER A 255 -1.44 15.77 -5.99
C SER A 255 -1.69 16.83 -7.06
N SER A 256 -0.71 17.70 -7.29
CA SER A 256 -0.78 18.75 -8.31
C SER A 256 -1.04 18.23 -9.74
N ASP A 257 -0.75 16.95 -10.01
CA ASP A 257 -0.98 16.29 -11.31
C ASP A 257 -2.30 15.49 -11.36
N GLY A 258 -3.06 15.42 -10.25
CA GLY A 258 -4.37 14.76 -10.17
C GLY A 258 -4.35 13.23 -10.09
N PHE A 259 -3.18 12.59 -10.12
CA PHE A 259 -3.08 11.13 -10.13
C PHE A 259 -2.97 10.51 -8.72
N GLY A 260 -2.61 11.27 -7.70
CA GLY A 260 -2.50 10.80 -6.32
C GLY A 260 -3.53 11.48 -5.43
N GLU A 261 -4.21 10.72 -4.58
CA GLU A 261 -5.12 11.26 -3.56
C GLU A 261 -4.85 10.62 -2.20
N LEU A 262 -4.75 11.43 -1.14
CA LEU A 262 -4.70 10.99 0.23
C LEU A 262 -6.12 10.85 0.78
N LEU A 263 -6.44 9.69 1.34
CA LEU A 263 -7.63 9.45 2.15
C LEU A 263 -7.23 8.97 3.55
N PRO A 264 -7.87 9.42 4.63
CA PRO A 264 -7.58 8.91 5.97
C PRO A 264 -8.07 7.47 6.17
N THR A 265 -9.14 7.06 5.47
CA THR A 265 -9.72 5.71 5.49
C THR A 265 -10.43 5.44 4.16
N LEU A 266 -10.91 4.21 3.95
CA LEU A 266 -11.77 3.86 2.82
C LEU A 266 -13.27 4.02 3.12
N VAL A 267 -13.63 4.60 4.27
CA VAL A 267 -15.03 4.92 4.59
C VAL A 267 -15.56 5.94 3.59
N ASP A 268 -16.74 5.64 3.04
CA ASP A 268 -17.45 6.49 2.07
C ASP A 268 -16.59 6.94 0.88
N PHE A 269 -15.86 5.98 0.31
CA PHE A 269 -15.02 6.18 -0.87
C PHE A 269 -15.82 6.80 -2.04
N PRO A 270 -15.34 7.89 -2.68
CA PRO A 270 -16.10 8.64 -3.68
C PRO A 270 -15.99 8.03 -5.09
N TYR A 271 -16.60 6.87 -5.32
CA TYR A 271 -16.51 6.10 -6.57
C TYR A 271 -16.74 6.90 -7.86
N ASN A 272 -17.72 7.81 -7.87
CA ASN A 272 -18.08 8.64 -9.02
C ASN A 272 -16.93 9.53 -9.52
N ARG A 273 -16.03 10.00 -8.65
CA ARG A 273 -14.85 10.80 -9.02
C ARG A 273 -13.84 10.02 -9.85
N TYR A 274 -13.94 8.69 -9.82
CA TYR A 274 -13.08 7.76 -10.54
C TYR A 274 -13.79 7.15 -11.76
N GLY A 275 -15.00 7.64 -12.09
CA GLY A 275 -15.81 7.06 -13.17
C GLY A 275 -16.34 5.66 -12.85
N ILE A 276 -16.36 5.27 -11.57
CA ILE A 276 -16.86 3.98 -11.11
C ILE A 276 -18.34 4.16 -10.76
N SER A 277 -19.22 3.45 -11.46
CA SER A 277 -20.65 3.42 -11.15
C SER A 277 -20.95 2.22 -10.26
N VAL A 278 -21.70 2.45 -9.18
CA VAL A 278 -22.10 1.43 -8.20
C VAL A 278 -23.62 1.28 -8.25
N TRP A 279 -24.11 0.04 -8.30
CA TRP A 279 -25.54 -0.26 -8.20
C TRP A 279 -26.04 0.11 -6.79
N HIS A 280 -27.24 0.70 -6.71
CA HIS A 280 -27.94 0.94 -5.46
C HIS A 280 -28.94 -0.16 -5.16
#